data_AF-A0A518AR42-F1
#
_entry.id   AF-A0A518AR42-F1
#
_cell.length_a   1.000
_cell.length_b   1.000
_cell.length_c   1.000
_cell.angle_alpha   90.00
_cell.angle_beta   90.00
_cell.angle_gamma   90.00
#
_symmetry.space_group_name_H-M   'P 1'
#
loop_
_entity.id
_entity.type
_entity.pdbx_description
1 polymer ?
#
loop_
_entity_poly.entity_id
_entity_poly.type
_entity_poly.pdbx_seq_one_letter_code
_entity_poly.pdbx_strand_id
1 'polypeptide(L)'
;MKSLTALLAMALNFATAILADEPTATEQNTRSALTRELQRRWDVDQQARKALLDWEQTNGRPYDDKPAEGDSSKNRLQEWLKTTPLEYQRLAERLKQVDADNTAWLRKLVDTQGWPTISQVGQQGSEAAWLLVQHADRSPEFQLKCLTLMNELPQHEVSQQNVAYLTDRVLVAQGKPQKFGTQLHVEAGELVLRPTQDEATLDERRAAIGLQPVADYLQMARQMYGYSADEVAESNTAPPTESSKTAGGITTCSRYAVRRKCRTRWKQCLGLRTHCRRSSQQNCKLY
;
A
#
# COMPACT_ATOMS: atom_id res chain seq x y z
N MET A 1 50.68 55.62 22.29
CA MET A 1 50.20 54.22 22.25
C MET A 1 48.71 54.25 21.99
N LYS A 2 48.26 53.53 20.96
CA LYS A 2 46.95 53.68 20.31
C LYS A 2 45.83 53.13 21.20
N SER A 3 44.74 53.87 21.26
CA SER A 3 43.57 53.65 22.12
C SER A 3 42.83 52.35 21.79
N LEU A 4 42.59 51.51 22.79
CA LEU A 4 41.81 50.27 22.72
C LEU A 4 40.28 50.49 22.61
N THR A 5 39.82 51.73 22.39
CA THR A 5 38.38 52.06 22.38
C THR A 5 37.68 51.92 21.03
N ALA A 6 38.40 51.59 19.94
CA ALA A 6 37.82 51.55 18.60
C ALA A 6 37.36 50.17 18.10
N LEU A 7 37.61 49.08 18.84
CA LEU A 7 37.29 47.71 18.37
C LEU A 7 36.00 47.11 18.97
N LEU A 8 35.35 47.78 19.94
CA LEU A 8 34.07 47.32 20.49
C LEU A 8 32.83 47.97 19.84
N ALA A 9 33.01 49.03 19.05
CA ALA A 9 31.89 49.76 18.43
C ALA A 9 31.50 49.25 17.03
N MET A 10 32.24 48.29 16.46
CA MET A 10 31.93 47.70 15.14
C MET A 10 31.32 46.29 15.25
N ALA A 11 31.26 45.71 16.46
CA ALA A 11 30.66 44.39 16.72
C ALA A 11 29.21 44.45 17.22
N LEU A 12 28.61 45.64 17.31
CA LEU A 12 27.26 45.86 17.85
C LEU A 12 26.23 46.36 16.83
N ASN A 13 26.59 46.50 15.55
CA ASN A 13 25.68 47.01 14.51
C ASN A 13 25.53 46.10 13.26
N PHE A 14 25.94 44.82 13.34
CA PHE A 14 25.71 43.83 12.28
C PHE A 14 24.96 42.58 12.80
N ALA A 15 24.07 42.76 13.77
CA ALA A 15 23.18 41.71 14.26
C ALA A 15 21.68 42.08 14.08
N THR A 16 21.37 42.96 13.14
CA THR A 16 20.00 43.39 12.81
C THR A 16 19.67 43.09 11.35
N ALA A 17 19.85 41.84 10.90
CA ALA A 17 19.33 41.40 9.61
C ALA A 17 19.20 39.88 9.45
N ILE A 18 18.98 39.09 10.50
CA ILE A 18 18.37 37.75 10.39
C ILE A 18 17.55 37.49 11.66
N LEU A 19 16.45 38.22 11.82
CA LEU A 19 15.32 37.72 12.57
C LEU A 19 14.23 37.57 11.53
N ALA A 20 14.00 36.34 11.07
CA ALA A 20 12.69 36.02 10.53
C ALA A 20 11.69 36.40 11.63
N ASP A 21 10.68 37.20 11.31
CA ASP A 21 9.63 37.56 12.27
C ASP A 21 9.11 36.27 12.91
N GLU A 22 9.22 36.17 14.23
CA GLU A 22 8.68 35.02 14.96
C GLU A 22 7.16 34.99 14.74
N PRO A 23 6.58 33.84 14.34
CA PRO A 23 5.16 33.77 14.00
C PRO A 23 4.31 34.18 15.19
N THR A 24 3.29 34.99 14.93
CA THR A 24 2.38 35.50 15.97
C THR A 24 1.66 34.37 16.70
N ALA A 25 1.20 34.61 17.93
CA ALA A 25 0.46 33.60 18.71
C ALA A 25 -0.78 33.06 17.95
N THR A 26 -1.41 33.89 17.12
CA THR A 26 -2.53 33.47 16.25
C THR A 26 -2.06 32.55 15.12
N GLU A 27 -0.93 32.83 14.48
CA GLU A 27 -0.34 31.96 13.44
C GLU A 27 0.14 30.64 14.01
N GLN A 28 0.76 30.65 15.20
CA GLN A 28 1.15 29.44 15.93
C GLN A 28 -0.07 28.59 16.31
N ASN A 29 -1.16 29.22 16.77
CA ASN A 29 -2.41 28.52 17.07
C ASN A 29 -3.07 27.92 15.81
N THR A 30 -3.11 28.64 14.69
CA THR A 30 -3.64 28.12 13.41
C THR A 30 -2.78 27.00 12.85
N ARG A 31 -1.45 27.14 12.86
CA ARG A 31 -0.49 26.07 12.50
C ARG A 31 -0.78 24.81 13.31
N SER A 32 -0.95 24.96 14.62
CA SER A 32 -1.28 23.84 15.50
C SER A 32 -2.62 23.18 15.15
N ALA A 33 -3.61 23.94 14.68
CA ALA A 33 -4.94 23.43 14.31
C ALA A 33 -4.91 22.65 13.00
N LEU A 34 -4.23 23.16 11.97
CA LEU A 34 -4.11 22.48 10.69
C LEU A 34 -3.33 21.16 10.82
N THR A 35 -2.21 21.17 11.54
CA THR A 35 -1.45 19.94 11.84
C THR A 35 -2.31 18.90 12.54
N ARG A 36 -3.10 19.30 13.56
CA ARG A 36 -4.00 18.37 14.27
C ARG A 36 -5.07 17.79 13.35
N GLU A 37 -5.65 18.59 12.46
CA GLU A 37 -6.68 18.09 11.53
C GLU A 37 -6.10 17.13 10.48
N LEU A 38 -4.91 17.43 9.94
CA LEU A 38 -4.19 16.53 9.05
C LEU A 38 -3.91 15.18 9.72
N GLN A 39 -3.40 15.22 10.96
CA GLN A 39 -3.14 14.01 11.72
C GLN A 39 -4.42 13.21 11.99
N ARG A 40 -5.50 13.87 12.42
CA ARG A 40 -6.79 13.21 12.64
C ARG A 40 -7.30 12.50 11.39
N ARG A 41 -7.11 13.09 10.20
CA ARG A 41 -7.51 12.48 8.92
C ARG A 41 -6.63 11.32 8.51
N TRP A 42 -5.33 11.43 8.75
CA TRP A 42 -4.39 10.31 8.62
C TRP A 42 -4.83 9.15 9.51
N ASP A 43 -5.18 9.41 10.78
CA ASP A 43 -5.59 8.35 11.71
C ASP A 43 -6.86 7.64 11.21
N VAL A 44 -7.84 8.39 10.72
CA VAL A 44 -9.09 7.83 10.18
C VAL A 44 -8.83 7.02 8.90
N ASP A 45 -7.96 7.50 8.01
CA ASP A 45 -7.53 6.78 6.80
C ASP A 45 -6.88 5.44 7.17
N GLN A 46 -5.89 5.48 8.05
CA GLN A 46 -5.14 4.29 8.44
C GLN A 46 -6.02 3.29 9.21
N GLN A 47 -6.93 3.75 10.06
CA GLN A 47 -7.89 2.89 10.73
C GLN A 47 -8.81 2.17 9.74
N ALA A 48 -9.35 2.87 8.73
CA ALA A 48 -10.22 2.25 7.74
C ALA A 48 -9.46 1.19 6.91
N ARG A 49 -8.22 1.49 6.52
CA ARG A 49 -7.38 0.59 5.74
C ARG A 49 -6.94 -0.63 6.55
N LYS A 50 -6.53 -0.41 7.80
CA LYS A 50 -6.17 -1.49 8.73
C LYS A 50 -7.35 -2.44 8.96
N ALA A 51 -8.55 -1.92 9.18
CA ALA A 51 -9.73 -2.75 9.38
C ALA A 51 -10.01 -3.68 8.18
N LEU A 52 -9.85 -3.18 6.96
CA LEU A 52 -9.99 -3.99 5.75
C LEU A 52 -8.88 -5.06 5.65
N LEU A 53 -7.62 -4.68 5.88
CA LEU A 53 -6.47 -5.60 5.84
C LEU A 53 -6.57 -6.70 6.89
N ASP A 54 -6.94 -6.37 8.13
CA ASP A 54 -7.14 -7.33 9.22
C ASP A 54 -8.23 -8.34 8.87
N TRP A 55 -9.31 -7.87 8.23
CA TRP A 55 -10.38 -8.73 7.76
C TRP A 55 -9.88 -9.68 6.65
N GLU A 56 -9.13 -9.18 5.68
CA GLU A 56 -8.54 -9.99 4.59
C GLU A 56 -7.56 -11.05 5.12
N GLN A 57 -6.73 -10.69 6.11
CA GLN A 57 -5.81 -11.64 6.75
C GLN A 57 -6.54 -12.76 7.49
N THR A 58 -7.72 -12.45 8.07
CA THR A 58 -8.50 -13.41 8.85
C THR A 58 -9.35 -14.33 7.97
N ASN A 59 -9.92 -13.79 6.89
CA ASN A 59 -10.95 -14.46 6.09
C ASN A 59 -10.49 -14.86 4.68
N GLY A 60 -9.31 -14.42 4.25
CA GLY A 60 -8.86 -14.50 2.87
C GLY A 60 -9.41 -13.33 2.03
N ARG A 61 -8.70 -12.98 0.95
CA ARG A 61 -9.19 -11.95 0.02
C ARG A 61 -10.35 -12.50 -0.82
N PRO A 62 -11.47 -11.77 -0.95
CA PRO A 62 -12.59 -12.20 -1.79
C PRO A 62 -12.37 -11.87 -3.29
N TYR A 63 -11.15 -11.47 -3.66
CA TYR A 63 -10.84 -10.78 -4.92
C TYR A 63 -10.33 -11.68 -6.06
N ASP A 64 -10.06 -12.95 -5.79
CA ASP A 64 -9.51 -13.88 -6.81
C ASP A 64 -10.43 -14.00 -8.04
N ASP A 65 -11.73 -13.73 -7.89
CA ASP A 65 -12.73 -13.79 -8.97
C ASP A 65 -13.38 -12.43 -9.32
N LYS A 66 -12.86 -11.28 -8.85
CA LYS A 66 -13.49 -9.98 -9.16
C LYS A 66 -13.33 -9.67 -10.67
N PRO A 67 -14.41 -9.32 -11.40
CA PRO A 67 -14.29 -8.91 -12.79
C PRO A 67 -13.41 -7.65 -12.95
N ALA A 68 -12.59 -7.62 -14.01
CA ALA A 68 -11.76 -6.47 -14.33
C ALA A 68 -12.60 -5.19 -14.49
N GLU A 69 -12.06 -4.04 -14.06
CA GLU A 69 -12.68 -2.74 -14.32
C GLU A 69 -12.84 -2.53 -15.83
N GLY A 70 -14.08 -2.35 -16.30
CA GLY A 70 -14.41 -2.28 -17.74
C GLY A 70 -15.10 -3.53 -18.29
N ASP A 71 -15.22 -4.62 -17.52
CA ASP A 71 -16.10 -5.73 -17.88
C ASP A 71 -17.57 -5.27 -17.84
N SER A 72 -18.15 -5.05 -19.02
CA SER A 72 -19.53 -4.57 -19.22
C SER A 72 -20.60 -5.57 -18.78
N SER A 73 -20.21 -6.75 -18.29
CA SER A 73 -21.11 -7.77 -17.77
C SER A 73 -21.66 -7.35 -16.40
N LYS A 74 -22.62 -6.42 -16.37
CA LYS A 74 -23.33 -5.98 -15.14
C LYS A 74 -23.78 -7.17 -14.26
N ASN A 75 -24.10 -8.31 -14.88
CA ASN A 75 -24.46 -9.54 -14.19
C ASN A 75 -23.33 -10.15 -13.36
N ARG A 76 -22.06 -10.11 -13.81
CA ARG A 76 -20.92 -10.67 -13.06
C ARG A 76 -20.61 -9.84 -11.81
N LEU A 77 -20.65 -8.52 -11.91
CA LEU A 77 -20.45 -7.65 -10.74
C LEU A 77 -21.57 -7.87 -9.71
N GLN A 78 -22.82 -7.98 -10.14
CA GLN A 78 -23.93 -8.26 -9.22
C GLN A 78 -23.79 -9.64 -8.57
N GLU A 79 -23.37 -10.66 -9.31
CA GLU A 79 -23.18 -11.99 -8.76
C GLU A 79 -22.02 -12.03 -7.75
N TRP A 80 -20.90 -11.37 -8.06
CA TRP A 80 -19.77 -11.21 -7.13
C TRP A 80 -20.18 -10.46 -5.85
N LEU A 81 -21.02 -9.43 -5.96
CA LEU A 81 -21.55 -8.73 -4.78
C LEU A 81 -22.46 -9.62 -3.92
N LYS A 82 -23.15 -10.61 -4.49
CA LYS A 82 -23.95 -11.56 -3.70
C LYS A 82 -23.08 -12.55 -2.92
N THR A 83 -21.93 -12.93 -3.49
CA THR A 83 -21.01 -13.90 -2.87
C THR A 83 -20.01 -13.26 -1.92
N THR A 84 -19.78 -11.95 -2.04
CA THR A 84 -18.88 -11.20 -1.15
C THR A 84 -19.51 -10.99 0.22
N PRO A 85 -18.84 -11.33 1.33
CA PRO A 85 -19.37 -11.12 2.68
C PRO A 85 -19.76 -9.66 2.94
N LEU A 86 -20.95 -9.45 3.51
CA LEU A 86 -21.51 -8.10 3.78
C LEU A 86 -20.57 -7.23 4.65
N GLU A 87 -19.83 -7.85 5.57
CA GLU A 87 -18.85 -7.16 6.39
C GLU A 87 -17.72 -6.57 5.56
N TYR A 88 -17.15 -7.34 4.61
CA TYR A 88 -16.14 -6.85 3.68
C TYR A 88 -16.67 -5.68 2.85
N GLN A 89 -17.90 -5.79 2.34
CA GLN A 89 -18.53 -4.70 1.57
C GLN A 89 -18.62 -3.41 2.40
N ARG A 90 -18.99 -3.52 3.68
CA ARG A 90 -19.06 -2.36 4.59
C ARG A 90 -17.69 -1.76 4.85
N LEU A 91 -16.66 -2.58 5.07
CA LEU A 91 -15.28 -2.10 5.28
C LEU A 91 -14.73 -1.41 4.02
N ALA A 92 -14.96 -2.00 2.85
CA ALA A 92 -14.55 -1.43 1.57
C ALA A 92 -15.27 -0.11 1.25
N GLU A 93 -16.59 -0.04 1.51
CA GLU A 93 -17.36 1.20 1.34
C GLU A 93 -16.92 2.27 2.36
N ARG A 94 -16.63 1.88 3.62
CA ARG A 94 -16.06 2.81 4.60
C ARG A 94 -14.73 3.40 4.15
N LEU A 95 -13.82 2.57 3.62
CA LEU A 95 -12.55 3.03 3.09
C LEU A 95 -12.76 4.04 1.95
N LYS A 96 -13.64 3.71 1.00
CA LYS A 96 -14.00 4.59 -0.11
C LYS A 96 -14.57 5.93 0.35
N GLN A 97 -15.44 5.93 1.36
CA GLN A 97 -15.99 7.16 1.94
C GLN A 97 -14.91 8.01 2.59
N VAL A 98 -13.99 7.38 3.33
CA VAL A 98 -12.85 8.09 3.95
C VAL A 98 -11.93 8.70 2.88
N ASP A 99 -11.58 7.96 1.82
CA ASP A 99 -10.79 8.50 0.70
C ASP A 99 -11.48 9.73 0.07
N ALA A 100 -12.81 9.64 -0.16
CA ALA A 100 -13.59 10.72 -0.77
C ALA A 100 -13.68 11.95 0.14
N ASP A 101 -13.97 11.76 1.42
CA ASP A 101 -14.05 12.84 2.41
C ASP A 101 -12.71 13.53 2.62
N ASN A 102 -11.61 12.77 2.63
CA ASN A 102 -10.25 13.30 2.73
C ASN A 102 -9.86 14.06 1.48
N THR A 103 -10.14 13.51 0.30
CA THR A 103 -9.88 14.17 -0.99
C THR A 103 -10.64 15.49 -1.10
N ALA A 104 -11.94 15.50 -0.76
CA ALA A 104 -12.77 16.69 -0.83
C ALA A 104 -12.29 17.79 0.13
N TRP A 105 -11.87 17.42 1.34
CA TRP A 105 -11.32 18.38 2.29
C TRP A 105 -9.94 18.91 1.88
N LEU A 106 -9.02 18.03 1.49
CA LEU A 106 -7.67 18.42 1.10
C LEU A 106 -7.70 19.30 -0.15
N ARG A 107 -8.62 19.03 -1.09
CA ARG A 107 -8.85 19.89 -2.25
C ARG A 107 -9.21 21.32 -1.86
N LYS A 108 -10.14 21.49 -0.92
CA LYS A 108 -10.50 22.83 -0.41
C LYS A 108 -9.30 23.52 0.25
N LEU A 109 -8.50 22.79 1.02
CA LEU A 109 -7.28 23.33 1.62
C LEU A 109 -6.30 23.80 0.54
N VAL A 110 -5.99 22.94 -0.43
CA VAL A 110 -5.06 23.23 -1.53
C VAL A 110 -5.54 24.39 -2.40
N ASP A 111 -6.85 24.46 -2.68
CA ASP A 111 -7.44 25.53 -3.50
C ASP A 111 -7.38 26.89 -2.80
N THR A 112 -7.39 26.92 -1.46
CA THR A 112 -7.43 28.17 -0.67
C THR A 112 -6.09 28.60 -0.11
N GLN A 113 -5.18 27.65 0.17
CA GLN A 113 -3.93 27.88 0.89
C GLN A 113 -2.69 27.33 0.18
N GLY A 114 -2.85 26.61 -0.93
CA GLY A 114 -1.75 25.89 -1.58
C GLY A 114 -1.39 24.58 -0.88
N TRP A 115 -0.28 23.97 -1.28
CA TRP A 115 0.17 22.71 -0.68
C TRP A 115 0.70 22.94 0.75
N PRO A 116 0.24 22.19 1.76
CA PRO A 116 0.70 22.37 3.15
C PRO A 116 2.17 21.93 3.29
N THR A 117 3.05 22.90 3.52
CA THR A 117 4.50 22.68 3.58
C THR A 117 4.98 22.23 4.97
N ILE A 118 6.20 21.68 5.06
CA ILE A 118 6.81 21.29 6.35
C ILE A 118 6.88 22.49 7.32
N SER A 119 7.25 23.68 6.84
CA SER A 119 7.27 24.88 7.70
C SER A 119 5.88 25.30 8.17
N GLN A 120 4.82 25.00 7.42
CA GLN A 120 3.45 25.33 7.83
C GLN A 120 2.88 24.32 8.82
N VAL A 121 3.08 23.01 8.62
CA VAL A 121 2.36 21.97 9.38
C VAL A 121 3.26 21.00 10.13
N GLY A 122 4.57 21.19 10.07
CA GLY A 122 5.56 20.25 10.59
C GLY A 122 5.67 19.02 9.70
N GLN A 123 6.67 18.19 9.99
CA GLN A 123 6.95 16.99 9.20
C GLN A 123 5.77 16.00 9.20
N GLN A 124 5.21 15.72 10.38
CA GLN A 124 4.04 14.83 10.51
C GLN A 124 2.82 15.35 9.73
N GLY A 125 2.54 16.65 9.78
CA GLY A 125 1.45 17.24 9.01
C GLY A 125 1.67 17.14 7.50
N SER A 126 2.91 17.35 7.04
CA SER A 126 3.26 17.23 5.62
C SER A 126 3.15 15.79 5.13
N GLU A 127 3.60 14.82 5.93
CA GLU A 127 3.43 13.38 5.67
C GLU A 127 1.96 12.97 5.63
N ALA A 128 1.14 13.48 6.55
CA ALA A 128 -0.29 13.26 6.56
C ALA A 128 -0.95 13.81 5.30
N ALA A 129 -0.67 15.06 4.92
CA ALA A 129 -1.20 15.66 3.70
C ALA A 129 -0.82 14.87 2.44
N TRP A 130 0.45 14.44 2.35
CA TRP A 130 0.92 13.60 1.26
C TRP A 130 0.18 12.26 1.20
N LEU A 131 -0.01 11.58 2.32
CA LEU A 131 -0.72 10.30 2.34
C LEU A 131 -2.17 10.46 1.84
N LEU A 132 -2.85 11.53 2.26
CA LEU A 132 -4.22 11.80 1.83
C LEU A 132 -4.32 11.97 0.29
N VAL A 133 -3.38 12.70 -0.34
CA VAL A 133 -3.38 12.81 -1.81
C VAL A 133 -2.92 11.51 -2.49
N GLN A 134 -2.02 10.75 -1.86
CA GLN A 134 -1.57 9.45 -2.37
C GLN A 134 -2.74 8.47 -2.52
N HIS A 135 -3.77 8.57 -1.67
CA HIS A 135 -5.00 7.76 -1.70
C HIS A 135 -6.15 8.36 -2.50
N ALA A 136 -5.97 9.54 -3.12
CA ALA A 136 -6.97 10.18 -3.97
C ALA A 136 -7.07 9.54 -5.38
N ASP A 137 -7.04 8.21 -5.47
CA ASP A 137 -6.94 7.44 -6.74
C ASP A 137 -8.16 7.65 -7.67
N ARG A 138 -9.29 8.11 -7.13
CA ARG A 138 -10.51 8.48 -7.89
C ARG A 138 -10.48 9.92 -8.40
N SER A 139 -9.38 10.63 -8.19
CA SER A 139 -9.18 12.03 -8.61
C SER A 139 -7.75 12.22 -9.15
N PRO A 140 -7.36 11.54 -10.24
CA PRO A 140 -6.01 11.61 -10.79
C PRO A 140 -5.62 13.04 -11.22
N GLU A 141 -6.58 13.88 -11.63
CA GLU A 141 -6.34 15.28 -11.93
C GLU A 141 -5.95 16.09 -10.69
N PHE A 142 -6.47 15.72 -9.53
CA PHE A 142 -6.09 16.33 -8.25
C PHE A 142 -4.72 15.88 -7.79
N GLN A 143 -4.39 14.60 -7.95
CA GLN A 143 -3.05 14.09 -7.70
C GLN A 143 -2.00 14.84 -8.53
N LEU A 144 -2.28 15.06 -9.82
CA LEU A 144 -1.41 15.83 -10.71
C LEU A 144 -1.28 17.30 -10.26
N LYS A 145 -2.38 17.95 -9.86
CA LYS A 145 -2.35 19.32 -9.34
C LYS A 145 -1.44 19.43 -8.11
N CYS A 146 -1.64 18.56 -7.12
CA CYS A 146 -0.81 18.55 -5.90
C CYS A 146 0.65 18.22 -6.22
N LEU A 147 0.92 17.26 -7.11
CA LEU A 147 2.28 16.95 -7.54
C LEU A 147 2.96 18.16 -8.18
N THR A 148 2.24 18.94 -8.98
CA THR A 148 2.77 20.17 -9.59
C THR A 148 3.17 21.17 -8.50
N LEU A 149 2.27 21.43 -7.54
CA LEU A 149 2.55 22.32 -6.41
C LEU A 149 3.73 21.83 -5.56
N MET A 150 3.83 20.52 -5.29
CA MET A 150 4.95 19.95 -4.54
C MET A 150 6.30 20.15 -5.26
N ASN A 151 6.32 20.07 -6.60
CA ASN A 151 7.54 20.28 -7.39
C ASN A 151 7.97 21.75 -7.48
N GLU A 152 7.05 22.70 -7.25
CA GLU A 152 7.34 24.14 -7.22
C GLU A 152 7.94 24.59 -5.87
N LEU A 153 7.83 23.77 -4.83
CA LEU A 153 8.35 24.07 -3.50
C LEU A 153 9.87 23.84 -3.39
N PRO A 154 10.57 24.58 -2.52
CA PRO A 154 11.93 24.23 -2.12
C PRO A 154 12.01 22.79 -1.61
N GLN A 155 13.08 22.06 -1.94
CA GLN A 155 13.20 20.64 -1.60
C GLN A 155 13.12 20.31 -0.10
N HIS A 156 13.41 21.28 0.78
CA HIS A 156 13.31 21.10 2.24
C HIS A 156 11.88 21.29 2.79
N GLU A 157 10.95 21.80 1.99
CA GLU A 157 9.55 22.02 2.37
C GLU A 157 8.65 20.80 2.08
N VAL A 158 9.19 19.79 1.37
CA VAL A 158 8.47 18.57 1.00
C VAL A 158 9.42 17.39 0.82
N SER A 159 9.04 16.22 1.33
CA SER A 159 9.83 14.99 1.15
C SER A 159 9.96 14.61 -0.34
N GLN A 160 11.20 14.47 -0.82
CA GLN A 160 11.46 14.08 -2.21
C GLN A 160 11.06 12.61 -2.49
N GLN A 161 11.10 11.75 -1.46
CA GLN A 161 10.55 10.40 -1.56
C GLN A 161 9.04 10.45 -1.81
N ASN A 162 8.32 11.30 -1.06
CA ASN A 162 6.88 11.49 -1.22
C ASN A 162 6.52 12.02 -2.62
N VAL A 163 7.30 12.95 -3.15
CA VAL A 163 7.18 13.43 -4.53
C VAL A 163 7.36 12.27 -5.52
N ALA A 164 8.34 11.39 -5.31
CA ALA A 164 8.62 10.25 -6.19
C ALA A 164 7.46 9.23 -6.23
N TYR A 165 6.91 8.87 -5.07
CA TYR A 165 5.76 7.98 -4.98
C TYR A 165 4.52 8.57 -5.69
N LEU A 166 4.24 9.86 -5.48
CA LEU A 166 3.11 10.52 -6.14
C LEU A 166 3.33 10.66 -7.65
N THR A 167 4.58 10.92 -8.07
CA THR A 167 4.98 10.97 -9.49
C THR A 167 4.64 9.66 -10.19
N ASP A 168 5.09 8.54 -9.64
CA ASP A 168 4.84 7.23 -10.25
C ASP A 168 3.35 6.91 -10.28
N ARG A 169 2.61 7.23 -9.20
CA ARG A 169 1.16 7.01 -9.19
C ARG A 169 0.44 7.82 -10.27
N VAL A 170 0.80 9.08 -10.45
CA VAL A 170 0.27 9.94 -11.53
C VAL A 170 0.63 9.38 -12.91
N LEU A 171 1.87 8.93 -13.12
CA LEU A 171 2.29 8.33 -14.39
C LEU A 171 1.49 7.07 -14.72
N VAL A 172 1.34 6.18 -13.74
CA VAL A 172 0.54 4.95 -13.90
C VAL A 172 -0.91 5.26 -14.20
N ALA A 173 -1.53 6.24 -13.51
CA ALA A 173 -2.90 6.67 -13.79
C ALA A 173 -3.07 7.25 -15.20
N GLN A 174 -2.00 7.81 -15.78
CA GLN A 174 -1.96 8.29 -17.17
C GLN A 174 -1.60 7.20 -18.19
N GLY A 175 -1.43 5.94 -17.78
CA GLY A 175 -0.99 4.85 -18.65
C GLY A 175 0.47 4.97 -19.11
N LYS A 176 1.29 5.77 -18.42
CA LYS A 176 2.70 5.99 -18.74
C LYS A 176 3.59 5.10 -17.85
N PRO A 177 4.77 4.71 -18.34
CA PRO A 177 5.75 4.02 -17.50
C PRO A 177 6.19 4.92 -16.35
N GLN A 178 6.29 4.34 -15.15
CA GLN A 178 6.70 5.03 -13.92
C GLN A 178 8.22 5.29 -13.90
N LYS A 179 8.68 6.22 -13.06
CA LYS A 179 10.08 6.67 -13.03
C LYS A 179 10.90 6.00 -11.93
N PHE A 180 10.30 5.77 -10.75
CA PHE A 180 10.98 5.29 -9.55
C PHE A 180 10.59 3.88 -9.12
N GLY A 181 9.66 3.22 -9.84
CA GLY A 181 9.30 1.82 -9.57
C GLY A 181 8.56 1.62 -8.24
N THR A 182 7.74 2.59 -7.82
CA THR A 182 7.01 2.53 -6.53
C THR A 182 5.61 1.92 -6.63
N GLN A 183 5.09 1.70 -7.83
CA GLN A 183 3.77 1.12 -8.05
C GLN A 183 3.90 -0.32 -8.52
N LEU A 184 3.24 -1.21 -7.78
CA LEU A 184 3.26 -2.65 -8.03
C LEU A 184 1.91 -3.12 -8.60
N HIS A 185 1.92 -4.30 -9.19
CA HIS A 185 0.73 -5.05 -9.53
C HIS A 185 1.01 -6.56 -9.45
N VAL A 186 -0.05 -7.34 -9.46
CA VAL A 186 0.05 -8.80 -9.47
C VAL A 186 -0.02 -9.26 -10.93
N GLU A 187 1.00 -9.98 -11.37
CA GLU A 187 1.08 -10.60 -12.69
C GLU A 187 1.42 -12.08 -12.50
N ALA A 188 0.58 -12.98 -13.04
CA ALA A 188 0.73 -14.43 -12.89
C ALA A 188 0.94 -14.93 -11.44
N GLY A 189 0.31 -14.26 -10.47
CA GLY A 189 0.44 -14.57 -9.04
C GLY A 189 1.62 -13.90 -8.35
N GLU A 190 2.46 -13.18 -9.09
CA GLU A 190 3.65 -12.50 -8.58
C GLU A 190 3.45 -11.00 -8.42
N LEU A 191 3.96 -10.45 -7.32
CA LEU A 191 4.04 -9.01 -7.14
C LEU A 191 5.25 -8.45 -7.91
N VAL A 192 4.96 -7.69 -8.97
CA VAL A 192 5.95 -7.11 -9.89
C VAL A 192 5.73 -5.61 -10.08
N LEU A 193 6.76 -4.91 -10.56
CA LEU A 193 6.65 -3.49 -10.93
C LEU A 193 5.62 -3.33 -12.05
N ARG A 194 4.83 -2.26 -12.01
CA ARG A 194 4.18 -1.75 -13.22
C ARG A 194 5.24 -1.25 -14.22
N PRO A 195 4.94 -1.09 -15.53
CA PRO A 195 5.91 -0.66 -16.53
C PRO A 195 6.76 0.51 -16.04
N THR A 196 8.08 0.35 -16.06
CA THR A 196 9.05 1.31 -15.50
C THR A 196 10.01 1.78 -16.58
N GLN A 197 10.29 3.08 -16.60
CA GLN A 197 11.26 3.67 -17.53
C GLN A 197 12.66 3.18 -17.16
N ASP A 198 13.46 2.79 -18.16
CA ASP A 198 14.89 2.47 -18.01
C ASP A 198 15.24 1.78 -16.68
N GLU A 199 14.88 0.50 -16.57
CA GLU A 199 15.11 -0.31 -15.36
C GLU A 199 16.60 -0.47 -15.04
N ALA A 200 17.49 -0.34 -16.03
CA ALA A 200 18.93 -0.47 -15.84
C ALA A 200 19.52 0.64 -14.94
N THR A 201 18.94 1.84 -14.98
CA THR A 201 19.36 3.00 -14.17
C THR A 201 18.39 3.31 -13.03
N LEU A 202 17.45 2.41 -12.73
CA LEU A 202 16.42 2.61 -11.72
C LEU A 202 17.00 2.82 -10.32
N ASP A 203 17.93 1.98 -9.89
CA ASP A 203 18.51 2.07 -8.55
C ASP A 203 19.35 3.33 -8.36
N GLU A 204 19.97 3.85 -9.42
CA GLU A 204 20.65 5.15 -9.38
C GLU A 204 19.65 6.29 -9.11
N ARG A 205 18.52 6.30 -9.81
CA ARG A 205 17.45 7.29 -9.57
C ARG A 205 16.86 7.17 -8.17
N ARG A 206 16.67 5.94 -7.68
CA ARG A 206 16.15 5.67 -6.33
C ARG A 206 17.14 6.15 -5.26
N ALA A 207 18.42 5.82 -5.39
CA ALA A 207 19.46 6.26 -4.46
C ALA A 207 19.59 7.79 -4.40
N ALA A 208 19.47 8.48 -5.54
CA ALA A 208 19.57 9.95 -5.60
C ALA A 208 18.51 10.70 -4.77
N ILE A 209 17.38 10.06 -4.47
CA ILE A 209 16.31 10.62 -3.63
C ILE A 209 16.13 9.86 -2.30
N GLY A 210 17.07 8.98 -1.97
CA GLY A 210 17.07 8.21 -0.73
C GLY A 210 16.06 7.06 -0.69
N LEU A 211 15.55 6.57 -1.82
CA LEU A 211 14.80 5.31 -1.85
C LEU A 211 15.77 4.12 -1.81
N GLN A 212 15.36 3.06 -1.11
CA GLN A 212 16.06 1.76 -1.11
C GLN A 212 16.15 1.15 -2.51
N PRO A 213 17.12 0.25 -2.78
CA PRO A 213 17.17 -0.51 -4.03
C PRO A 213 15.84 -1.23 -4.34
N VAL A 214 15.55 -1.42 -5.63
CA VAL A 214 14.26 -1.99 -6.07
C VAL A 214 14.10 -3.44 -5.63
N ALA A 215 15.19 -4.20 -5.55
CA ALA A 215 15.17 -5.58 -5.05
C ALA A 215 14.70 -5.66 -3.59
N ASP A 216 15.25 -4.79 -2.73
CA ASP A 216 14.88 -4.70 -1.31
C ASP A 216 13.42 -4.26 -1.16
N TYR A 217 12.99 -3.29 -1.95
CA TYR A 217 11.60 -2.83 -1.98
C TYR A 217 10.63 -3.94 -2.37
N LEU A 218 10.93 -4.71 -3.42
CA LEU A 218 10.09 -5.84 -3.85
C LEU A 218 10.06 -6.94 -2.78
N GLN A 219 11.18 -7.22 -2.11
CA GLN A 219 11.22 -8.18 -1.02
C GLN A 219 10.33 -7.74 0.15
N MET A 220 10.43 -6.48 0.58
CA MET A 220 9.58 -5.91 1.63
C MET A 220 8.10 -5.95 1.25
N ALA A 221 7.76 -5.57 0.01
CA ALA A 221 6.39 -5.57 -0.46
C ALA A 221 5.80 -6.99 -0.49
N ARG A 222 6.58 -7.98 -0.96
CA ARG A 222 6.21 -9.40 -0.96
C ARG A 222 5.89 -9.91 0.45
N GLN A 223 6.75 -9.62 1.42
CA GLN A 223 6.51 -9.97 2.82
C GLN A 223 5.24 -9.31 3.38
N MET A 224 5.05 -8.02 3.09
CA MET A 224 3.90 -7.26 3.59
C MET A 224 2.57 -7.78 3.03
N TYR A 225 2.53 -8.14 1.75
CA TYR A 225 1.31 -8.56 1.07
C TYR A 225 1.09 -10.08 1.07
N GLY A 226 1.99 -10.85 1.68
CA GLY A 226 1.89 -12.30 1.80
C GLY A 226 2.23 -13.05 0.51
N TYR A 227 3.05 -12.47 -0.37
CA TYR A 227 3.62 -13.17 -1.52
C TYR A 227 4.97 -13.75 -1.09
N SER A 228 5.03 -15.05 -0.78
CA SER A 228 6.31 -15.70 -0.46
C SER A 228 6.96 -16.25 -1.73
N ALA A 229 8.29 -16.16 -1.83
CA ALA A 229 9.03 -16.75 -2.96
C ALA A 229 8.86 -18.29 -3.04
N ASP A 230 8.46 -18.92 -1.94
CA ASP A 230 8.30 -20.38 -1.83
C ASP A 230 6.99 -20.89 -2.45
N GLU A 231 5.91 -20.08 -2.46
CA GLU A 231 4.61 -20.47 -3.05
C GLU A 231 4.62 -20.44 -4.59
N VAL A 232 5.46 -19.60 -5.18
CA VAL A 232 5.67 -19.45 -6.63
C VAL A 232 6.33 -20.69 -7.24
N ALA A 233 7.22 -21.32 -6.48
CA ALA A 233 7.91 -22.52 -6.90
C ALA A 233 6.93 -23.72 -6.99
N GLU A 234 5.92 -23.78 -6.12
CA GLU A 234 4.90 -24.83 -6.15
C GLU A 234 3.91 -24.66 -7.31
N SER A 235 3.54 -23.42 -7.67
CA SER A 235 2.60 -23.15 -8.79
C SER A 235 3.21 -23.30 -10.18
N ASN A 236 4.54 -23.13 -10.32
CA ASN A 236 5.26 -23.23 -11.59
C ASN A 236 5.90 -24.61 -11.85
N THR A 237 5.64 -25.61 -11.01
CA THR A 237 6.00 -26.99 -11.37
C THR A 237 4.99 -27.53 -12.37
N ALA A 238 5.38 -27.55 -13.65
CA ALA A 238 4.69 -28.36 -14.65
C ALA A 238 4.61 -29.82 -14.12
N PRO A 239 3.47 -30.52 -14.27
CA PRO A 239 3.39 -31.92 -13.88
C PRO A 239 4.50 -32.69 -14.62
N PRO A 240 5.21 -33.62 -13.95
CA PRO A 240 6.23 -34.40 -14.62
C PRO A 240 5.60 -35.09 -15.83
N THR A 241 6.13 -34.82 -17.02
CA THR A 241 5.74 -35.53 -18.24
C THR A 241 6.09 -37.00 -18.05
N GLU A 242 5.08 -37.83 -17.83
CA GLU A 242 5.23 -39.29 -17.80
C GLU A 242 5.74 -39.78 -19.16
N SER A 243 7.03 -40.04 -19.26
CA SER A 243 7.55 -40.88 -20.34
C SER A 243 7.11 -42.31 -20.04
N SER A 244 6.13 -42.79 -20.81
CA SER A 244 5.66 -44.17 -20.79
C SER A 244 6.82 -45.15 -21.01
N LYS A 245 7.14 -45.96 -20.00
CA LYS A 245 7.76 -47.27 -20.20
C LYS A 245 6.79 -48.34 -19.72
N THR A 246 6.15 -49.00 -20.66
CA THR A 246 5.32 -50.18 -20.45
C THR A 246 6.21 -51.38 -20.14
N ALA A 247 6.08 -51.93 -18.94
CA ALA A 247 6.36 -53.35 -18.68
C ALA A 247 5.58 -53.80 -17.44
N GLY A 248 4.47 -54.51 -17.69
CA GLY A 248 3.88 -55.54 -16.82
C GLY A 248 3.54 -55.20 -15.37
N GLY A 249 2.25 -55.13 -15.07
CA GLY A 249 1.73 -55.63 -13.79
C GLY A 249 0.94 -54.63 -12.94
N ILE A 250 -0.36 -54.91 -12.82
CA ILE A 250 -1.28 -54.53 -11.73
C ILE A 250 -1.55 -53.03 -11.57
N THR A 251 -2.67 -52.59 -12.14
CA THR A 251 -3.27 -51.27 -11.93
C THR A 251 -3.75 -51.11 -10.50
N THR A 252 -3.00 -50.41 -9.66
CA THR A 252 -3.50 -49.83 -8.42
C THR A 252 -4.04 -48.42 -8.70
N CYS A 253 -5.32 -48.22 -8.46
CA CYS A 253 -5.98 -46.92 -8.57
C CYS A 253 -5.47 -45.99 -7.46
N SER A 254 -4.50 -45.13 -7.76
CA SER A 254 -3.97 -44.14 -6.82
C SER A 254 -4.95 -42.97 -6.70
N ARG A 255 -5.69 -42.93 -5.59
CA ARG A 255 -6.44 -41.74 -5.16
C ARG A 255 -5.46 -40.64 -4.78
N TYR A 256 -5.22 -39.70 -5.68
CA TYR A 256 -4.66 -38.41 -5.29
C TYR A 256 -5.72 -37.60 -4.54
N ALA A 257 -5.72 -37.75 -3.21
CA ALA A 257 -6.45 -36.86 -2.32
C ALA A 257 -5.66 -35.54 -2.19
N VAL A 258 -6.11 -34.51 -2.92
CA VAL A 258 -5.68 -33.13 -2.72
C VAL A 258 -6.09 -32.71 -1.30
N ARG A 259 -5.15 -32.79 -0.35
CA ARG A 259 -5.34 -32.25 1.00
C ARG A 259 -5.16 -30.73 0.96
N ARG A 260 -6.21 -29.99 0.60
CA ARG A 260 -6.36 -28.59 1.03
C ARG A 260 -6.52 -28.61 2.56
N LYS A 261 -5.57 -28.05 3.29
CA LYS A 261 -5.68 -27.86 4.75
C LYS A 261 -6.78 -26.82 5.02
N CYS A 262 -8.02 -27.28 5.25
CA CYS A 262 -9.00 -26.51 6.01
C CYS A 262 -8.50 -26.42 7.46
N ARG A 263 -8.05 -25.24 7.87
CA ARG A 263 -7.85 -24.91 9.28
C ARG A 263 -9.21 -24.58 9.89
N THR A 264 -9.88 -25.58 10.46
CA THR A 264 -11.09 -25.36 11.26
C THR A 264 -10.83 -25.83 12.69
N ARG A 265 -10.81 -24.86 13.63
CA ARG A 265 -11.08 -24.97 15.08
C ARG A 265 -10.82 -26.33 15.74
N TRP A 266 -9.73 -26.44 16.49
CA TRP A 266 -9.62 -27.40 17.59
C TRP A 266 -9.95 -26.70 18.92
N LYS A 267 -11.20 -26.80 19.36
CA LYS A 267 -11.57 -26.71 20.78
C LYS A 267 -11.58 -28.13 21.35
N GLN A 268 -10.86 -28.30 22.44
CA GLN A 268 -11.21 -29.11 23.62
C GLN A 268 -12.00 -30.40 23.39
N CYS A 269 -11.32 -31.55 23.49
CA CYS A 269 -11.70 -32.71 24.31
C CYS A 269 -10.74 -33.87 24.03
N LEU A 270 -9.70 -34.02 24.85
CA LEU A 270 -8.96 -35.28 24.98
C LEU A 270 -9.09 -35.76 26.42
N GLY A 271 -10.03 -36.66 26.62
CA GLY A 271 -10.19 -37.48 27.81
C GLY A 271 -10.59 -38.88 27.38
N LEU A 272 -9.63 -39.81 27.49
CA LEU A 272 -9.79 -41.26 27.64
C LEU A 272 -10.12 -42.12 26.41
N ARG A 273 -9.04 -42.75 25.91
CA ARG A 273 -8.85 -44.19 25.62
C ARG A 273 -10.10 -45.03 25.31
N THR A 274 -10.13 -45.68 24.15
CA THR A 274 -9.87 -47.13 23.97
C THR A 274 -10.27 -47.65 22.58
N HIS A 275 -9.54 -48.68 22.14
CA HIS A 275 -9.90 -49.72 21.16
C HIS A 275 -9.79 -49.44 19.65
N CYS A 276 -8.62 -49.86 19.14
CA CYS A 276 -8.40 -50.36 17.79
C CYS A 276 -9.09 -51.73 17.61
N ARG A 277 -9.91 -51.90 16.57
CA ARG A 277 -10.17 -53.21 15.93
C ARG A 277 -10.55 -53.05 14.46
N ARG A 278 -9.75 -53.67 13.59
CA ARG A 278 -10.06 -53.99 12.19
C ARG A 278 -10.89 -55.27 12.12
N SER A 279 -12.03 -55.20 11.45
CA SER A 279 -12.75 -56.27 10.72
C SER A 279 -14.10 -55.63 10.34
N SER A 280 -14.73 -55.78 9.19
CA SER A 280 -14.66 -56.73 8.08
C SER A 280 -15.44 -56.10 6.92
N GLN A 281 -15.18 -56.58 5.71
CA GLN A 281 -16.01 -56.36 4.53
C GLN A 281 -17.49 -56.61 4.81
N GLN A 282 -18.39 -55.73 4.31
CA GLN A 282 -19.60 -56.12 3.58
C GLN A 282 -20.36 -54.91 3.01
N ASN A 283 -20.47 -54.93 1.67
CA ASN A 283 -21.60 -54.56 0.81
C ASN A 283 -22.18 -53.13 0.73
N CYS A 284 -21.98 -52.56 -0.47
CA CYS A 284 -22.97 -52.01 -1.41
C CYS A 284 -24.10 -51.08 -0.90
N LYS A 285 -24.14 -49.85 -1.45
CA LYS A 285 -25.01 -49.52 -2.60
C LYS A 285 -24.74 -48.09 -3.09
N LEU A 286 -24.62 -47.97 -4.41
CA LEU A 286 -24.71 -46.74 -5.19
C LEU A 286 -26.18 -46.29 -5.24
N TYR A 287 -26.43 -45.02 -4.94
CA TYR A 287 -27.36 -44.12 -5.62
C TYR A 287 -26.81 -42.70 -5.48
#